data_AF-A0A356QKU2-F1
#
_entry.id   AF-A0A356QKU2-F1
#
_cell.length_a   1.000
_cell.length_b   1.000
_cell.length_c   1.000
_cell.angle_alpha   90.00
_cell.angle_beta   90.00
_cell.angle_gamma   90.00
#
_symmetry.space_group_name_H-M   'P 1'
#
loop_
_entity.id
_entity.type
_entity.pdbx_description
1 polymer ?
#
loop_
_entity_poly.entity_id
_entity_poly.type
_entity_poly.pdbx_seq_one_letter_code
_entity_poly.pdbx_strand_id
1 'polypeptide(L)'
;ALIENIQRENLNAIEESLALKRLGDEFELTQQQIADAVGKSRTQVANLLRLLALDPEVQTLLERGDLDMGHARALLPLSSAQQRQVAHEVVNKDLTVRDTEALVKKVQTQQASTSSPKQVSKTPDVARLETH
;
A
#
# COMPACT_ATOMS: atom_id res chain seq x y z
N ALA A 1 -31.03 4.03 -2.14
CA ALA A 1 -30.23 5.14 -2.71
C ALA A 1 -28.77 4.72 -2.89
N LEU A 2 -27.98 5.34 -3.80
CA LEU A 2 -26.55 5.00 -4.01
C LEU A 2 -25.75 5.07 -2.70
N ILE A 3 -26.08 6.05 -1.84
CA ILE A 3 -25.47 6.28 -0.54
C ILE A 3 -25.75 5.13 0.46
N GLU A 4 -26.96 4.56 0.48
CA GLU A 4 -27.28 3.41 1.34
C GLU A 4 -26.51 2.14 0.95
N ASN A 5 -26.20 1.97 -0.35
CA ASN A 5 -25.37 0.85 -0.79
C ASN A 5 -23.91 1.01 -0.35
N ILE A 6 -23.40 2.25 -0.28
CA ILE A 6 -22.04 2.58 0.19
C ILE A 6 -21.89 2.38 1.71
N GLN A 7 -22.96 2.58 2.48
CA GLN A 7 -22.97 2.41 3.93
C GLN A 7 -23.21 0.95 4.39
N ARG A 8 -23.27 -0.02 3.47
CA ARG A 8 -23.41 -1.43 3.84
C ARG A 8 -22.17 -1.90 4.62
N GLU A 9 -22.40 -2.43 5.81
CA GLU A 9 -21.37 -2.87 6.76
C GLU A 9 -20.48 -4.04 6.25
N ASN A 10 -20.81 -4.63 5.10
CA ASN A 10 -20.11 -5.79 4.54
C ASN A 10 -19.32 -5.50 3.25
N LEU A 11 -19.16 -4.24 2.84
CA LEU A 11 -18.34 -3.93 1.66
C LEU A 11 -16.87 -4.20 1.95
N ASN A 12 -16.19 -4.89 1.03
CA ASN A 12 -14.74 -4.95 1.09
C ASN A 12 -14.14 -3.58 0.70
N ALA A 13 -12.88 -3.36 1.06
CA ALA A 13 -12.23 -2.08 0.86
C ALA A 13 -12.15 -1.62 -0.61
N ILE A 14 -12.00 -2.54 -1.57
CA ILE A 14 -11.95 -2.20 -3.00
C ILE A 14 -13.35 -1.83 -3.51
N GLU A 15 -14.39 -2.56 -3.11
CA GLU A 15 -15.77 -2.24 -3.45
C GLU A 15 -16.18 -0.87 -2.91
N GLU A 16 -15.85 -0.58 -1.65
CA GLU A 16 -16.09 0.74 -1.05
C GLU A 16 -15.35 1.83 -1.84
N SER A 17 -14.09 1.60 -2.17
CA SER A 17 -13.28 2.54 -2.95
C SER A 17 -13.88 2.82 -4.32
N LEU A 18 -14.37 1.78 -5.01
CA LEU A 18 -15.02 1.91 -6.32
C LEU A 18 -16.35 2.67 -6.20
N ALA A 19 -17.13 2.41 -5.16
CA ALA A 19 -18.39 3.09 -4.93
C ALA A 19 -18.21 4.58 -4.62
N LEU A 20 -17.19 4.93 -3.80
CA LEU A 20 -16.80 6.32 -3.56
C LEU A 20 -16.30 7.01 -4.83
N LYS A 21 -15.54 6.31 -5.67
CA LYS A 21 -15.08 6.86 -6.96
C LYS A 21 -16.26 7.15 -7.88
N ARG A 22 -17.20 6.21 -8.02
CA ARG A 22 -18.43 6.42 -8.82
C ARG A 22 -19.26 7.59 -8.30
N LEU A 23 -19.44 7.71 -6.98
CA LEU A 23 -20.13 8.83 -6.36
C LEU A 23 -19.45 10.17 -6.68
N GLY A 24 -18.12 10.22 -6.62
CA GLY A 24 -17.35 11.40 -6.99
C GLY A 24 -17.48 11.77 -8.47
N ASP A 25 -17.36 10.78 -9.35
CA ASP A 25 -17.40 10.96 -10.80
C ASP A 25 -18.81 11.33 -11.31
N GLU A 26 -19.88 10.73 -10.74
CA GLU A 26 -21.27 10.94 -11.17
C GLU A 26 -21.83 12.29 -10.72
N PHE A 27 -21.40 12.80 -9.56
CA PHE A 27 -21.90 14.04 -8.97
C PHE A 27 -20.84 15.16 -8.95
N GLU A 28 -19.71 14.96 -9.63
CA GLU A 28 -18.57 15.89 -9.71
C GLU A 28 -18.10 16.39 -8.33
N LEU A 29 -18.12 15.51 -7.32
CA LEU A 29 -17.82 15.86 -5.94
C LEU A 29 -16.32 15.82 -5.65
N THR A 30 -15.87 16.78 -4.85
CA THR A 30 -14.53 16.72 -4.25
C THR A 30 -14.45 15.64 -3.18
N GLN A 31 -13.24 15.17 -2.86
CA GLN A 31 -13.02 14.22 -1.76
C GLN A 31 -13.57 14.71 -0.41
N GLN A 32 -13.60 16.02 -0.16
CA GLN A 32 -14.19 16.58 1.05
C GLN A 32 -15.72 16.41 1.04
N GLN A 33 -16.38 16.77 -0.06
CA GLN A 33 -17.83 16.63 -0.19
C GLN A 33 -18.28 15.17 -0.14
N ILE A 34 -17.52 14.26 -0.74
CA ILE A 34 -17.76 12.81 -0.62
C ILE A 34 -17.69 12.41 0.86
N ALA A 35 -16.65 12.83 1.57
CA ALA A 35 -16.43 12.52 2.98
C ALA A 35 -17.59 13.02 3.87
N ASP A 36 -18.04 14.25 3.63
CA ASP A 36 -19.18 14.85 4.33
C ASP A 36 -20.48 14.07 4.04
N ALA A 37 -20.70 13.64 2.79
CA ALA A 37 -21.88 12.87 2.39
C ALA A 37 -21.93 11.45 2.96
N VAL A 38 -20.77 10.81 3.16
CA VAL A 38 -20.68 9.44 3.71
C VAL A 38 -20.33 9.37 5.19
N GLY A 39 -20.20 10.53 5.86
CA GLY A 39 -19.87 10.60 7.30
C GLY A 39 -18.47 10.10 7.64
N LYS A 40 -17.49 10.25 6.74
CA LYS A 40 -16.09 9.84 6.93
C LYS A 40 -15.16 11.04 6.96
N SER A 41 -13.92 10.85 7.39
CA SER A 41 -12.90 11.89 7.22
C SER A 41 -12.43 11.95 5.76
N ARG A 42 -12.08 13.16 5.30
CA ARG A 42 -11.45 13.36 3.98
C ARG A 42 -10.23 12.44 3.79
N THR A 43 -9.43 12.25 4.84
CA THR A 43 -8.26 11.37 4.81
C THR A 43 -8.65 9.91 4.59
N GLN A 44 -9.72 9.41 5.22
CA GLN A 44 -10.22 8.04 4.97
C GLN A 44 -10.68 7.87 3.52
N VAL A 45 -11.46 8.81 2.99
CA VAL A 45 -11.90 8.80 1.58
C VAL A 45 -10.70 8.80 0.63
N ALA A 46 -9.72 9.67 0.87
CA ALA A 46 -8.51 9.71 0.07
C ALA A 46 -7.73 8.39 0.10
N ASN A 47 -7.66 7.74 1.28
CA ASN A 47 -6.96 6.46 1.41
C ASN A 47 -7.66 5.33 0.66
N LEU A 48 -9.00 5.26 0.74
CA LEU A 48 -9.80 4.30 -0.02
C LEU A 48 -9.57 4.50 -1.52
N LEU A 49 -9.79 5.71 -2.03
CA LEU A 49 -9.61 6.01 -3.46
C LEU A 49 -8.20 5.67 -3.99
N ARG A 50 -7.16 5.80 -3.15
CA ARG A 50 -5.80 5.44 -3.53
C ARG A 50 -5.61 3.94 -3.77
N LEU A 51 -6.39 3.07 -3.15
CA LEU A 51 -6.28 1.61 -3.32
C LEU A 51 -6.61 1.17 -4.75
N LEU A 52 -7.44 1.94 -5.46
CA LEU A 52 -7.75 1.69 -6.86
C LEU A 52 -6.52 1.85 -7.79
N ALA A 53 -5.42 2.44 -7.29
CA ALA A 53 -4.16 2.55 -8.02
C ALA A 53 -3.21 1.35 -7.81
N LEU A 54 -3.59 0.38 -6.97
CA LEU A 54 -2.81 -0.84 -6.77
C LEU A 54 -2.84 -1.72 -8.01
N ASP A 55 -1.83 -2.58 -8.13
CA ASP A 55 -1.84 -3.67 -9.10
C ASP A 55 -3.09 -4.57 -8.92
N PRO A 56 -3.74 -5.02 -10.02
CA PRO A 56 -4.97 -5.81 -9.94
C PRO A 56 -4.86 -7.07 -9.08
N GLU A 57 -3.69 -7.71 -9.04
CA GLU A 57 -3.48 -8.89 -8.19
C GLU A 57 -3.48 -8.50 -6.70
N VAL A 58 -2.88 -7.36 -6.35
CA VAL A 58 -2.91 -6.85 -4.97
C VAL A 58 -4.32 -6.42 -4.56
N GLN A 59 -5.09 -5.84 -5.47
CA GLN A 59 -6.51 -5.57 -5.23
C GLN A 59 -7.28 -6.86 -4.94
N THR A 60 -7.02 -7.93 -5.70
CA THR A 60 -7.66 -9.24 -5.50
C THR A 60 -7.33 -9.84 -4.13
N LEU A 61 -6.07 -9.73 -3.67
CA LEU A 61 -5.66 -10.20 -2.34
C LEU A 61 -6.35 -9.40 -1.22
N LEU A 62 -6.48 -8.08 -1.38
CA LEU A 62 -7.22 -7.23 -0.45
C LEU A 62 -8.73 -7.55 -0.43
N GLU A 63 -9.34 -7.81 -1.58
CA GLU A 63 -10.76 -8.20 -1.69
C GLU A 63 -11.05 -9.53 -0.97
N ARG A 64 -10.12 -10.48 -1.04
CA ARG A 64 -10.24 -11.79 -0.38
C ARG A 64 -9.97 -11.74 1.13
N GLY A 65 -9.41 -10.65 1.62
CA GLY A 65 -8.97 -10.52 3.01
C GLY A 65 -7.61 -11.14 3.30
N ASP A 66 -6.85 -11.54 2.27
CA ASP A 66 -5.47 -12.02 2.42
C ASP A 66 -4.52 -10.88 2.83
N LEU A 67 -4.91 -9.64 2.54
CA LEU A 67 -4.20 -8.43 2.94
C LEU A 67 -5.16 -7.45 3.64
N ASP A 68 -4.74 -6.92 4.79
CA ASP A 68 -5.38 -5.72 5.33
C ASP A 68 -5.09 -4.44 4.52
N MET A 69 -5.95 -3.44 4.75
CA MET A 69 -5.81 -2.07 4.26
C MET A 69 -4.44 -1.44 4.55
N GLY A 70 -3.85 -1.75 5.70
CA GLY A 70 -2.51 -1.27 6.07
C GLY A 70 -1.44 -1.81 5.12
N HIS A 71 -1.47 -3.12 4.84
CA HIS A 71 -0.55 -3.77 3.89
C HIS A 71 -0.71 -3.16 2.50
N ALA A 72 -1.95 -3.10 2.00
CA ALA A 72 -2.25 -2.58 0.68
C ALA A 72 -1.74 -1.13 0.51
N ARG A 73 -1.96 -0.27 1.50
CA ARG A 73 -1.46 1.11 1.48
C ARG A 73 0.07 1.21 1.48
N ALA A 74 0.75 0.34 2.21
CA ALA A 74 2.20 0.31 2.25
C ALA A 74 2.81 -0.02 0.87
N LEU A 75 2.09 -0.77 0.02
CA LEU A 75 2.55 -1.17 -1.32
C LEU A 75 2.42 -0.07 -2.39
N LEU A 76 1.55 0.93 -2.19
CA LEU A 76 1.29 2.01 -3.17
C LEU A 76 2.52 2.71 -3.77
N PRO A 77 3.63 2.95 -3.05
CA PRO A 77 4.77 3.66 -3.62
C PRO A 77 5.74 2.73 -4.39
N LEU A 78 5.40 1.46 -4.57
CA LEU A 78 6.16 0.50 -5.38
C LEU A 78 5.62 0.42 -6.82
N SER A 79 6.46 -0.01 -7.76
CA SER A 79 6.00 -0.34 -9.13
C SER A 79 5.09 -1.58 -9.12
N SER A 80 4.22 -1.73 -10.13
CA SER A 80 3.26 -2.86 -10.21
C SER A 80 3.92 -4.24 -10.04
N ALA A 81 5.10 -4.47 -10.63
CA ALA A 81 5.82 -5.73 -10.47
C ALA A 81 6.30 -5.96 -9.02
N GLN A 82 6.81 -4.92 -8.37
CA GLN A 82 7.24 -5.00 -6.97
C GLN A 82 6.05 -5.14 -6.02
N GLN A 83 4.93 -4.48 -6.30
CA GLN A 83 3.70 -4.62 -5.53
C GLN A 83 3.27 -6.08 -5.46
N ARG A 84 3.19 -6.77 -6.61
CA ARG A 84 2.85 -8.20 -6.66
C ARG A 84 3.85 -9.04 -5.85
N GLN A 85 5.14 -8.86 -6.09
CA GLN A 85 6.18 -9.62 -5.40
C GLN A 85 6.11 -9.46 -3.88
N VAL A 86 6.03 -8.21 -3.40
CA VAL A 86 5.99 -7.92 -1.97
C VAL A 86 4.66 -8.37 -1.35
N ALA A 87 3.53 -8.21 -2.05
CA ALA A 87 2.23 -8.70 -1.59
C ALA A 87 2.25 -10.22 -1.35
N HIS A 88 2.76 -10.99 -2.31
CA HIS A 88 2.94 -12.44 -2.13
C HIS A 88 3.86 -12.77 -0.97
N GLU A 89 4.93 -12.01 -0.76
CA GLU A 89 5.81 -12.21 0.39
C GLU A 89 5.10 -11.92 1.73
N VAL A 90 4.26 -10.88 1.78
CA VAL A 90 3.45 -10.54 2.97
C VAL A 90 2.49 -11.66 3.32
N VAL A 91 1.74 -12.15 2.34
CA VAL A 91 0.77 -13.25 2.54
C VAL A 91 1.50 -14.55 2.93
N ASN A 92 2.55 -14.93 2.22
CA ASN A 92 3.26 -16.20 2.48
C ASN A 92 3.98 -16.25 3.84
N LYS A 93 4.31 -15.08 4.41
CA LYS A 93 5.05 -14.97 5.67
C LYS A 93 4.19 -14.40 6.81
N ASP A 94 2.90 -14.20 6.58
CA ASP A 94 1.96 -13.57 7.52
C ASP A 94 2.55 -12.30 8.15
N LEU A 95 3.13 -11.42 7.32
CA LEU A 95 3.81 -10.23 7.82
C LEU A 95 2.82 -9.25 8.44
N THR A 96 3.24 -8.57 9.50
CA THR A 96 2.45 -7.45 10.05
C THR A 96 2.53 -6.24 9.13
N VAL A 97 1.60 -5.29 9.31
CA VAL A 97 1.61 -4.00 8.59
C VAL A 97 2.95 -3.28 8.77
N ARG A 98 3.49 -3.31 9.99
CA ARG A 98 4.78 -2.67 10.31
C ARG A 98 5.95 -3.36 9.61
N ASP A 99 5.95 -4.69 9.54
CA ASP A 99 6.98 -5.44 8.83
C ASP A 99 6.90 -5.21 7.32
N THR A 100 5.68 -5.08 6.80
CA THR A 100 5.40 -4.75 5.40
C THR A 100 5.94 -3.36 5.04
N GLU A 101 5.68 -2.34 5.86
CA GLU A 101 6.25 -1.00 5.69
C GLU A 101 7.78 -1.03 5.68
N ALA A 102 8.39 -1.82 6.58
CA ALA A 102 9.84 -1.98 6.64
C ALA A 102 10.39 -2.68 5.38
N LEU A 103 9.70 -3.71 4.87
CA LEU A 103 10.05 -4.41 3.65
C LEU A 103 9.96 -3.50 2.42
N VAL A 104 8.88 -2.75 2.27
CA VAL A 104 8.70 -1.75 1.20
C VAL A 104 9.86 -0.76 1.20
N LYS A 105 10.22 -0.22 2.37
CA LYS A 105 11.33 0.73 2.51
C LYS A 105 12.66 0.13 2.06
N LYS A 106 12.92 -1.15 2.38
CA LYS A 106 14.13 -1.87 1.92
C LYS A 106 14.14 -2.02 0.40
N VAL A 107 13.02 -2.41 -0.21
CA VAL A 107 12.89 -2.59 -1.66
C VAL A 107 13.15 -1.27 -2.40
N GLN A 108 12.59 -0.16 -1.92
CA GLN A 108 12.82 1.18 -2.50
C GLN A 108 14.29 1.61 -2.41
N THR A 109 14.94 1.35 -1.27
CA THR A 109 16.34 1.73 -1.06
C THR A 109 17.28 0.90 -1.95
N GLN A 110 17.01 -0.40 -2.10
CA GLN A 110 17.80 -1.27 -2.99
C GLN A 110 17.70 -0.83 -4.45
N GLN A 111 16.52 -0.43 -4.91
CA GLN A 111 16.32 0.05 -6.28
C GLN A 111 17.10 1.34 -6.58
N ALA A 112 17.17 2.26 -5.61
CA ALA A 112 17.99 3.48 -5.72
C ALA A 112 19.50 3.21 -5.77
N SER A 113 19.95 2.14 -5.10
CA SER A 113 21.37 1.74 -5.11
C SER A 113 21.79 1.02 -6.39
N THR A 114 20.87 0.34 -7.10
CA THR A 114 21.17 -0.36 -8.35
C THR A 114 21.26 0.53 -9.59
N SER A 115 20.73 1.75 -9.53
CA SER A 115 20.81 2.75 -10.61
C SER A 115 22.03 3.68 -10.50
N SER A 116 22.93 3.44 -9.54
CA SER A 116 24.21 4.16 -9.40
C SER A 116 25.38 3.22 -9.75
N PRO A 117 26.23 3.52 -10.74
CA PRO A 117 27.44 2.74 -10.96
C PRO A 117 28.49 3.07 -9.88
N LYS A 118 28.93 2.03 -9.15
CA LYS A 118 30.06 1.93 -8.20
C LYS A 118 29.94 2.67 -6.85
N GLN A 119 30.02 1.93 -5.75
CA GLN A 119 31.32 1.66 -5.11
C GLN A 119 31.25 0.51 -4.10
N VAL A 120 32.21 -0.39 -4.26
CA VAL A 120 32.56 -1.49 -3.35
C VAL A 120 33.17 -0.92 -2.06
N SER A 121 32.68 -1.35 -0.91
CA SER A 121 33.48 -1.49 0.34
C SER A 121 32.82 -2.61 1.17
N LYS A 122 33.20 -3.88 0.95
CA LYS A 122 34.26 -4.61 1.67
C LYS A 122 34.25 -4.39 3.19
N THR A 123 33.64 -5.38 3.85
CA THR A 123 33.99 -6.05 5.13
C THR A 123 34.08 -5.25 6.44
N PRO A 124 33.42 -5.72 7.52
CA PRO A 124 33.56 -5.17 8.86
C PRO A 124 34.96 -5.44 9.41
N ASP A 125 35.53 -4.39 9.99
CA ASP A 125 36.85 -4.36 10.64
C ASP A 125 36.85 -5.31 11.84
N VAL A 126 37.53 -6.45 11.69
CA VAL A 126 37.82 -7.38 12.78
C VAL A 126 39.29 -7.24 13.17
N ALA A 127 39.50 -6.52 14.26
CA ALA A 127 40.53 -6.67 15.28
C ALA A 127 41.83 -7.40 14.89
N ARG A 128 42.97 -6.71 15.06
CA ARG A 128 44.09 -7.25 15.84
C ARG A 128 45.08 -6.16 16.28
N LEU A 129 45.21 -6.05 17.61
CA LEU A 129 46.35 -5.51 18.32
C LEU A 129 47.65 -6.10 17.74
N GLU A 130 48.68 -5.29 17.56
CA GLU A 130 50.05 -5.65 17.96
C GLU A 130 50.79 -4.39 18.43
N THR A 131 51.21 -4.45 19.68
CA THR A 131 52.28 -3.66 20.31
C THR A 131 53.63 -3.95 19.66
N HIS A 132 54.46 -2.92 19.49
CA HIS A 132 55.89 -2.95 19.87
C HIS A 132 56.49 -1.55 19.88
#